data_AF-A0A258X5Z5-F1
#
_entry.id   AF-A0A258X5Z5-F1
#
_cell.length_a   1.000
_cell.length_b   1.000
_cell.length_c   1.000
_cell.angle_alpha   90.00
_cell.angle_beta   90.00
_cell.angle_gamma   90.00
#
_symmetry.space_group_name_H-M   'P 1'
#
loop_
_entity.id
_entity.type
_entity.pdbx_description
1 polymer ?
#
loop_
_entity_poly.entity_id
_entity_poly.type
_entity_poly.pdbx_seq_one_letter_code
_entity_poly.pdbx_strand_id
1 'polypeptide(L)'
;MSYYSVMNSKNDLSSYTKKVIVALCVWIPCLLLGNEYAIDENLSSEKYFNEKQYEKALPLLEDEAIKGIKPSIYRLAYMYQNGLGVKVNYEKASFWFQQAASEYSYTLVMDTKAEIAKKSFLENLHAQMNPATNKEGNAYILQTMDIHTPETSKLFDAISGGDFFGLHPYETNFLLPFGYSTHKYPHIASDTPVNTYPSQEAYYDKNLEAQFQISLTKMLTYNLFGWNEYINFAYTQKVWWQIYSDSSPFRETNYIPELFIGVPTSGTIKAYSGLKLTKFGFIHESNGQDGYRSRSWNRLYLAGLWQWNELFLTTRVWYRIPESKKYDGYYNGGINPATGKIEPNYPGDDNPDIQDYLGYGDIKLKYLYNKHEIGALLRYNFGAGGVNRGAIDAHWSYPFLNSENTFWYVKLFSGYGESLIDYDRSVTKAVFGFSFSRDLF
;
A
#
# COMPACT_ATOMS: atom_id res chain seq x y z
N MET A 1 -51.41 11.14 37.70
CA MET A 1 -50.55 12.31 37.99
C MET A 1 -49.11 11.80 37.90
N SER A 2 -48.45 11.83 36.73
CA SER A 2 -47.68 12.96 36.16
C SER A 2 -46.61 13.44 37.15
N TYR A 3 -45.30 13.41 36.89
CA TYR A 3 -44.59 13.97 35.73
C TYR A 3 -43.19 13.35 35.54
N TYR A 4 -42.83 13.11 34.27
CA TYR A 4 -41.54 13.33 33.59
C TYR A 4 -40.29 13.64 34.44
N SER A 5 -39.22 12.84 34.28
CA SER A 5 -37.84 13.36 34.23
C SER A 5 -37.14 12.83 32.97
N VAL A 6 -37.01 13.73 32.01
CA VAL A 6 -36.38 13.58 30.70
C VAL A 6 -34.86 13.83 30.81
N MET A 7 -34.11 13.00 30.08
CA MET A 7 -32.77 13.21 29.50
C MET A 7 -31.70 13.92 30.33
N ASN A 8 -30.62 13.18 30.61
CA ASN A 8 -29.28 13.76 30.55
C ASN A 8 -28.22 12.71 30.19
N SER A 9 -28.33 12.09 29.01
CA SER A 9 -27.16 11.52 28.33
C SER A 9 -26.64 12.57 27.35
N LYS A 10 -25.81 13.48 27.85
CA LYS A 10 -24.99 14.31 26.97
C LYS A 10 -24.06 13.37 26.22
N ASN A 11 -24.48 13.06 25.00
CA ASN A 11 -23.69 12.46 23.95
C ASN A 11 -22.31 13.14 23.91
N ASP A 12 -21.29 12.38 24.27
CA ASP A 12 -19.89 12.75 24.21
C ASP A 12 -19.36 12.70 22.77
N LEU A 13 -20.19 13.16 21.81
CA LEU A 13 -19.80 13.32 20.41
C LEU A 13 -18.69 14.36 20.26
N SER A 14 -18.60 15.32 21.19
CA SER A 14 -17.67 16.46 21.14
C SER A 14 -16.18 16.08 21.13
N SER A 15 -15.78 14.93 21.68
CA SER A 15 -14.36 14.53 21.70
C SER A 15 -13.97 13.76 20.43
N TYR A 16 -14.90 12.98 19.87
CA TYR A 16 -14.72 12.24 18.61
C TYR A 16 -14.77 13.14 17.38
N THR A 17 -15.67 14.13 17.33
CA THR A 17 -15.72 15.06 16.18
C THR A 17 -14.46 15.92 16.13
N LYS A 18 -13.92 16.35 17.28
CA LYS A 18 -12.67 17.16 17.31
C LYS A 18 -11.44 16.38 16.86
N LYS A 19 -11.37 15.06 17.08
CA LYS A 19 -10.24 14.22 16.65
C LYS A 19 -10.28 13.86 15.16
N VAL A 20 -11.47 13.70 14.59
CA VAL A 20 -11.66 13.46 13.15
C VAL A 20 -11.46 14.75 12.33
N ILE A 21 -11.83 15.92 12.89
CA ILE A 21 -11.63 17.22 12.22
C ILE A 21 -10.15 17.58 12.12
N VAL A 22 -9.30 17.27 13.12
CA VAL A 22 -7.86 17.59 13.03
C VAL A 22 -7.13 16.74 11.98
N ALA A 23 -7.56 15.50 11.72
CA ALA A 23 -7.01 14.66 10.65
C ALA A 23 -7.52 15.05 9.26
N LEU A 24 -8.79 15.49 9.13
CA LEU A 24 -9.36 15.98 7.87
C LEU A 24 -8.89 17.40 7.50
N CYS A 25 -8.60 18.26 8.48
CA CYS A 25 -8.15 19.64 8.25
C CYS A 25 -6.74 19.77 7.69
N VAL A 26 -5.91 18.71 7.73
CA VAL A 26 -4.58 18.71 7.10
C VAL A 26 -4.64 18.32 5.61
N TRP A 27 -5.74 17.72 5.15
CA TRP A 27 -5.82 17.17 3.78
C TRP A 27 -6.87 17.80 2.86
N ILE A 28 -7.89 18.48 3.39
CA ILE A 28 -8.80 19.28 2.56
C ILE A 28 -8.06 20.42 1.80
N PRO A 29 -6.95 21.01 2.31
CA PRO A 29 -6.15 21.93 1.51
C PRO A 29 -5.36 21.24 0.39
N CYS A 30 -4.94 19.98 0.52
CA CYS A 30 -4.14 19.30 -0.52
C CYS A 30 -4.96 18.76 -1.69
N LEU A 31 -6.25 18.48 -1.49
CA LEU A 31 -7.18 18.06 -2.56
C LEU A 31 -7.83 19.25 -3.30
N LEU A 32 -7.70 20.47 -2.78
CA LEU A 32 -8.24 21.70 -3.38
C LEU A 32 -7.16 22.74 -3.76
N LEU A 33 -5.88 22.49 -3.47
CA LEU A 33 -4.76 23.22 -4.07
C LEU A 33 -4.29 22.50 -5.35
N GLY A 34 -5.24 22.23 -6.25
CA GLY A 34 -4.93 22.30 -7.67
C GLY A 34 -4.62 23.77 -7.93
N ASN A 35 -3.34 24.15 -7.80
CA ASN A 35 -2.90 25.45 -8.29
C ASN A 35 -3.25 25.48 -9.77
N GLU A 36 -4.31 26.23 -10.09
CA GLU A 36 -4.38 27.00 -11.32
C GLU A 36 -3.10 27.83 -11.36
N TYR A 37 -2.04 27.28 -11.93
CA TYR A 37 -1.03 28.11 -12.55
C TYR A 37 -1.72 28.72 -13.76
N ALA A 38 -2.27 29.92 -13.56
CA ALA A 38 -2.58 30.83 -14.63
C ALA A 38 -1.34 30.90 -15.53
N ILE A 39 -1.46 30.33 -16.72
CA ILE A 39 -0.46 30.41 -17.77
C ILE A 39 -0.52 31.86 -18.25
N ASP A 40 0.41 32.69 -17.78
CA ASP A 40 0.60 34.03 -18.33
C ASP A 40 1.18 33.86 -19.74
N GLU A 41 0.32 33.95 -20.75
CA GLU A 41 0.65 33.96 -22.17
C GLU A 41 1.46 35.22 -22.51
N ASN A 42 2.78 35.19 -22.30
CA ASN A 42 3.77 35.98 -23.05
C ASN A 42 5.19 35.50 -22.73
N LEU A 43 5.58 34.35 -23.26
CA LEU A 43 6.93 33.80 -23.05
C LEU A 43 7.97 34.58 -23.88
N SER A 44 8.75 35.42 -23.20
CA SER A 44 9.83 36.21 -23.81
C SER A 44 10.90 35.36 -24.53
N SER A 45 11.06 34.09 -24.14
CA SER A 45 11.96 33.13 -24.79
C SER A 45 11.60 32.83 -26.24
N GLU A 46 10.31 32.72 -26.54
CA GLU A 46 9.81 32.46 -27.89
C GLU A 46 10.10 33.63 -28.82
N LYS A 47 9.89 34.86 -28.32
CA LYS A 47 10.24 36.08 -29.05
C LYS A 47 11.72 36.09 -29.41
N TYR A 48 12.61 35.87 -28.43
CA TYR A 48 14.05 35.86 -28.68
C TYR A 48 14.49 34.73 -29.60
N PHE A 49 13.86 33.55 -29.49
CA PHE A 49 14.12 32.42 -30.38
C PHE A 49 13.72 32.73 -31.83
N ASN A 50 12.52 33.27 -32.05
CA ASN A 50 12.01 33.61 -33.38
C ASN A 50 12.78 34.80 -34.01
N GLU A 51 13.24 35.75 -33.19
CA GLU A 51 14.13 36.85 -33.60
C GLU A 51 15.60 36.42 -33.81
N LYS A 52 15.91 35.11 -33.67
CA LYS A 52 17.26 34.53 -33.80
C LYS A 52 18.28 35.07 -32.77
N GLN A 53 17.82 35.64 -31.67
CA GLN A 53 18.64 36.08 -30.54
C GLN A 53 18.90 34.90 -29.59
N TYR A 54 19.54 33.86 -30.11
CA TYR A 54 19.68 32.56 -29.44
C TYR A 54 20.42 32.63 -28.11
N GLU A 55 21.41 33.51 -27.97
CA GLU A 55 22.16 33.69 -26.70
C GLU A 55 21.26 34.22 -25.56
N LYS A 56 20.26 35.04 -25.88
CA LYS A 56 19.27 35.54 -24.90
C LYS A 56 18.13 34.54 -24.68
N ALA A 57 17.77 33.78 -25.72
CA ALA A 57 16.75 32.75 -25.63
C ALA A 57 17.20 31.57 -24.77
N LEU A 58 18.48 31.18 -24.84
CA LEU A 58 19.02 30.00 -24.18
C LEU A 58 18.72 29.91 -22.67
N PRO A 59 19.07 30.88 -21.81
CA PRO A 59 18.84 30.75 -20.36
C PRO A 59 17.34 30.69 -20.01
N LEU A 60 16.49 31.36 -20.79
CA LEU A 60 15.05 31.32 -20.61
C LEU A 60 14.49 29.96 -21.02
N LEU A 61 14.92 29.44 -22.17
CA LEU A 61 14.53 28.12 -22.66
C LEU A 61 15.01 26.99 -21.74
N GLU A 62 16.19 27.12 -21.11
CA GLU A 62 16.68 26.16 -20.11
C GLU A 62 15.83 26.17 -18.83
N ASP A 63 15.50 27.35 -18.29
CA ASP A 63 14.61 27.49 -17.13
C ASP A 63 13.20 26.94 -17.43
N GLU A 64 12.65 27.27 -18.59
CA GLU A 64 11.35 26.79 -19.05
C GLU A 64 11.34 25.29 -19.34
N ALA A 65 12.44 24.75 -19.87
CA ALA A 65 12.60 23.32 -20.09
C ALA A 65 12.64 22.53 -18.77
N ILE A 66 13.29 23.07 -17.73
CA ILE A 66 13.27 22.50 -16.37
C ILE A 66 11.84 22.51 -15.80
N LYS A 67 11.04 23.55 -16.12
CA LYS A 67 9.62 23.66 -15.74
C LYS A 67 8.67 22.82 -16.60
N GLY A 68 9.18 22.08 -17.59
CA GLY A 68 8.36 21.20 -18.42
C GLY A 68 7.61 21.90 -19.56
N ILE A 69 7.94 23.15 -19.90
CA ILE A 69 7.24 23.92 -20.94
C ILE A 69 7.59 23.37 -22.33
N LYS A 70 6.63 22.71 -22.97
CA LYS A 70 6.85 21.87 -24.16
C LYS A 70 7.48 22.60 -25.36
N PRO A 71 6.99 23.78 -25.77
CA PRO A 71 7.60 24.52 -26.88
C PRO A 71 9.07 24.86 -26.60
N SER A 72 9.40 25.15 -25.34
CA SER A 72 10.74 25.53 -24.92
C SER A 72 11.71 24.35 -24.92
N ILE A 73 11.27 23.17 -24.48
CA ILE A 73 12.05 21.92 -24.56
C ILE A 73 12.42 21.59 -26.02
N TYR A 74 11.44 21.67 -26.93
CA TYR A 74 11.69 21.42 -28.35
C TYR A 74 12.66 22.44 -28.95
N ARG A 75 12.45 23.74 -28.67
CA ARG A 75 13.34 24.82 -29.14
C ARG A 75 14.76 24.65 -28.61
N LEU A 76 14.92 24.26 -27.35
CA LEU A 76 16.21 23.98 -26.73
C LEU A 76 16.90 22.77 -27.39
N ALA A 77 16.16 21.67 -27.65
CA ALA A 77 16.67 20.53 -28.39
C ALA A 77 17.16 20.91 -29.80
N TYR A 78 16.35 21.73 -30.49
CA TYR A 78 16.67 22.24 -31.82
C TYR A 78 17.92 23.13 -31.82
N MET A 79 18.13 23.93 -30.76
CA MET A 79 19.35 24.74 -30.60
C MET A 79 20.59 23.86 -30.46
N TYR A 80 20.53 22.82 -29.62
CA TYR A 80 21.64 21.88 -29.45
C TYR A 80 21.90 21.04 -30.72
N GLN A 81 20.87 20.70 -31.50
CA GLN A 81 21.02 19.96 -32.76
C GLN A 81 21.71 20.79 -33.83
N ASN A 82 21.32 22.06 -33.97
CA ASN A 82 21.74 22.94 -35.07
C ASN A 82 22.85 23.93 -34.68
N GLY A 83 23.26 23.94 -33.41
CA GLY A 83 24.31 24.84 -32.92
C GLY A 83 23.88 26.31 -32.86
N LEU A 84 22.62 26.57 -32.50
CA LEU A 84 22.05 27.93 -32.46
C LEU A 84 22.30 28.55 -31.07
N GLY A 85 23.26 29.47 -30.96
CA GLY A 85 23.64 30.09 -29.68
C GLY A 85 24.36 29.15 -28.70
N VAL A 86 24.60 27.89 -29.10
CA VAL A 86 25.33 26.86 -28.36
C VAL A 86 26.18 26.04 -29.32
N LYS A 87 27.20 25.33 -28.83
CA LYS A 87 27.90 24.34 -29.65
C LYS A 87 26.97 23.17 -29.96
N VAL A 88 27.04 22.67 -31.20
CA VAL A 88 26.33 21.46 -31.62
C VAL A 88 26.64 20.33 -30.64
N ASN A 89 25.58 19.72 -30.09
CA ASN A 89 25.67 18.62 -29.15
C ASN A 89 24.49 17.68 -29.38
N TYR A 90 24.73 16.63 -30.16
CA TYR A 90 23.70 15.66 -30.54
C TYR A 90 23.20 14.83 -29.36
N GLU A 91 24.02 14.60 -28.32
CA GLU A 91 23.59 13.88 -27.11
C GLU A 91 22.57 14.72 -26.32
N LYS A 92 22.88 16.00 -26.09
CA LYS A 92 21.93 16.94 -25.46
C LYS A 92 20.69 17.15 -26.31
N ALA A 93 20.84 17.27 -27.63
CA ALA A 93 19.70 17.39 -28.53
C ALA A 93 18.79 16.15 -28.47
N SER A 94 19.39 14.95 -28.52
CA SER A 94 18.66 13.68 -28.39
C SER A 94 17.94 13.59 -27.05
N PHE A 95 18.61 13.93 -25.95
CA PHE A 95 18.02 13.98 -24.62
C PHE A 95 16.78 14.91 -24.58
N TRP A 96 16.91 16.14 -25.06
CA TRP A 96 15.81 17.11 -25.03
C TRP A 96 14.70 16.76 -26.06
N PHE A 97 15.03 16.17 -27.20
CA PHE A 97 14.03 15.66 -28.14
C PHE A 97 13.29 14.46 -27.58
N GLN A 98 13.95 13.55 -26.85
CA GLN A 98 13.28 12.45 -26.16
C GLN A 98 12.37 12.99 -25.05
N GLN A 99 12.78 14.03 -24.33
CA GLN A 99 11.91 14.71 -23.37
C GLN A 99 10.69 15.37 -24.04
N ALA A 100 10.88 16.03 -25.19
CA ALA A 100 9.77 16.56 -25.98
C ALA A 100 8.88 15.44 -26.54
N ALA A 101 9.46 14.39 -27.11
CA ALA A 101 8.77 13.32 -27.83
C ALA A 101 8.07 12.31 -26.93
N SER A 102 8.55 12.09 -25.70
CA SER A 102 7.95 11.15 -24.74
C SER A 102 6.53 11.54 -24.29
N GLU A 103 6.01 12.68 -24.74
CA GLU A 103 4.59 13.07 -24.63
C GLU A 103 3.93 13.53 -25.95
N TYR A 104 4.53 13.31 -27.13
CA TYR A 104 3.95 13.79 -28.40
C TYR A 104 3.16 12.70 -29.15
N SER A 105 1.83 12.76 -29.03
CA SER A 105 0.97 12.70 -30.21
C SER A 105 1.06 14.06 -30.90
N TYR A 106 1.74 14.17 -32.04
CA TYR A 106 1.71 15.39 -32.86
C TYR A 106 0.38 15.44 -33.60
N THR A 107 -0.58 16.22 -33.08
CA THR A 107 -1.66 16.75 -33.89
C THR A 107 -1.13 17.97 -34.61
N LEU A 108 -1.06 17.91 -35.95
CA LEU A 108 -1.07 19.13 -36.75
C LEU A 108 -2.23 19.98 -36.23
N VAL A 109 -1.96 21.24 -35.89
CA VAL A 109 -3.03 22.23 -35.70
C VAL A 109 -3.63 22.50 -37.09
N MET A 110 -4.48 21.57 -37.53
CA MET A 110 -5.55 21.88 -38.44
C MET A 110 -6.68 22.39 -37.55
N ASP A 111 -6.98 23.68 -37.73
CA ASP A 111 -8.10 24.39 -37.13
C ASP A 111 -9.40 23.59 -37.26
N THR A 112 -9.67 22.75 -36.26
CA THR A 112 -10.99 22.24 -35.96
C THR A 112 -11.06 22.12 -34.45
N LYS A 113 -12.12 22.68 -33.87
CA LYS A 113 -12.52 22.56 -32.47
C LYS A 113 -12.79 21.08 -32.12
N ALA A 114 -11.76 20.25 -32.05
CA ALA A 114 -11.84 18.95 -31.45
C ALA A 114 -11.64 19.14 -29.94
N GLU A 115 -12.76 19.29 -29.24
CA GLU A 115 -12.82 19.02 -27.80
C GLU A 115 -12.06 17.72 -27.52
N ILE A 116 -11.13 17.75 -26.57
CA ILE A 116 -10.65 16.54 -25.91
C ILE A 116 -11.88 15.99 -25.17
N ALA A 117 -12.70 15.20 -25.86
CA ALA A 117 -13.88 14.59 -25.27
C ALA A 117 -13.41 13.63 -24.18
N LYS A 118 -13.56 14.03 -22.91
CA LYS A 118 -13.52 13.10 -21.79
C LYS A 118 -14.52 11.98 -22.12
N LYS A 119 -14.02 10.75 -22.28
CA LYS A 119 -14.90 9.58 -22.43
C LYS A 119 -15.91 9.59 -21.29
N SER A 120 -17.18 9.38 -21.63
CA SER A 120 -18.23 9.25 -20.63
C SER A 120 -18.01 7.99 -19.79
N PHE A 121 -18.56 7.97 -18.57
CA PHE A 121 -18.51 6.78 -17.70
C PHE A 121 -19.02 5.52 -18.42
N LEU A 122 -20.08 5.64 -19.24
CA LEU A 122 -20.64 4.52 -20.00
C LEU A 122 -19.64 3.98 -21.03
N GLU A 123 -18.92 4.86 -21.73
CA GLU A 123 -17.89 4.44 -22.69
C GLU A 123 -16.73 3.73 -21.99
N ASN A 124 -16.30 4.21 -20.82
CA ASN A 124 -15.27 3.55 -20.02
C ASN A 124 -15.74 2.19 -19.50
N LEU A 125 -16.99 2.08 -19.07
CA LEU A 125 -17.60 0.83 -18.62
C LEU A 125 -17.70 -0.19 -19.78
N HIS A 126 -18.12 0.24 -20.97
CA HIS A 126 -18.14 -0.60 -22.16
C HIS A 126 -16.74 -1.10 -22.53
N ALA A 127 -15.71 -0.25 -22.39
CA ALA A 127 -14.33 -0.64 -22.66
C ALA A 127 -13.81 -1.73 -21.71
N GLN A 128 -14.27 -1.77 -20.45
CA GLN A 128 -13.86 -2.83 -19.49
C GLN A 128 -14.25 -4.24 -19.94
N MET A 129 -15.21 -4.39 -20.85
CA MET A 129 -15.55 -5.70 -21.43
C MET A 129 -14.48 -6.21 -22.40
N ASN A 130 -13.48 -5.38 -22.76
CA ASN A 130 -12.32 -5.76 -23.56
C ASN A 130 -11.08 -5.99 -22.67
N PRO A 131 -10.47 -7.19 -22.67
CA PRO A 131 -9.26 -7.49 -21.89
C PRO A 131 -8.04 -6.60 -22.18
N ALA A 132 -8.01 -5.90 -23.32
CA ALA A 132 -6.92 -5.01 -23.69
C ALA A 132 -6.74 -3.83 -22.71
N THR A 133 -7.82 -3.32 -22.13
CA THR A 133 -7.80 -2.15 -21.24
C THR A 133 -7.04 -2.42 -19.93
N ASN A 134 -7.09 -3.65 -19.40
CA ASN A 134 -6.32 -4.00 -18.21
C ASN A 134 -4.81 -4.10 -18.49
N LYS A 135 -4.42 -4.49 -19.71
CA LYS A 135 -3.00 -4.50 -20.12
C LYS A 135 -2.45 -3.08 -20.24
N GLU A 136 -3.24 -2.15 -20.77
CA GLU A 136 -2.91 -0.72 -20.81
C GLU A 136 -2.76 -0.15 -19.38
N GLY A 137 -3.67 -0.51 -18.47
CA GLY A 137 -3.60 -0.09 -17.08
C GLY A 137 -2.34 -0.56 -16.36
N ASN A 138 -1.97 -1.84 -16.54
CA ASN A 138 -0.70 -2.37 -16.04
C ASN A 138 0.46 -1.53 -16.58
N ALA A 139 0.55 -1.33 -17.89
CA ALA A 139 1.62 -0.52 -18.51
C ALA A 139 1.64 0.94 -18.03
N TYR A 140 0.48 1.53 -17.72
CA TYR A 140 0.40 2.89 -17.20
C TYR A 140 0.92 2.98 -15.76
N ILE A 141 0.51 2.06 -14.86
CA ILE A 141 1.13 1.94 -13.54
C ILE A 141 2.63 1.81 -13.70
N LEU A 142 3.06 1.05 -14.73
CA LEU A 142 4.48 0.86 -14.96
C LEU A 142 5.22 2.18 -15.26
N GLN A 143 4.58 3.12 -15.95
CA GLN A 143 5.16 4.42 -16.28
C GLN A 143 5.11 5.42 -15.11
N THR A 144 4.28 5.17 -14.08
CA THR A 144 4.16 6.04 -12.90
C THR A 144 5.26 5.83 -11.86
N MET A 145 5.92 4.67 -11.91
CA MET A 145 7.04 4.37 -11.02
C MET A 145 8.34 4.93 -11.58
N ASP A 146 9.23 5.31 -10.68
CA ASP A 146 10.55 5.75 -11.09
C ASP A 146 11.48 4.54 -11.30
N ILE A 147 11.72 4.18 -12.57
CA ILE A 147 12.49 2.99 -12.97
C ILE A 147 13.87 3.33 -13.54
N HIS A 148 14.38 4.55 -13.34
CA HIS A 148 15.66 4.97 -13.92
C HIS A 148 16.87 4.21 -13.35
N THR A 149 16.73 3.64 -12.15
CA THR A 149 17.80 2.87 -11.51
C THR A 149 17.75 1.41 -11.96
N PRO A 150 18.92 0.78 -12.23
CA PRO A 150 18.96 -0.64 -12.62
C PRO A 150 18.27 -1.57 -11.63
N GLU A 151 18.34 -1.25 -10.34
CA GLU A 151 17.73 -2.00 -9.25
C GLU A 151 16.20 -1.96 -9.33
N THR A 152 15.64 -0.77 -9.51
CA THR A 152 14.18 -0.58 -9.57
C THR A 152 13.59 -1.16 -10.85
N SER A 153 14.27 -0.95 -12.00
CA SER A 153 13.85 -1.54 -13.29
C SER A 153 13.75 -3.07 -13.20
N LYS A 154 14.77 -3.74 -12.64
CA LYS A 154 14.77 -5.20 -12.53
C LYS A 154 13.69 -5.73 -11.61
N LEU A 155 13.47 -5.09 -10.46
CA LEU A 155 12.38 -5.46 -9.54
C LEU A 155 11.03 -5.41 -10.26
N PHE A 156 10.86 -4.40 -11.10
CA PHE A 156 9.63 -4.15 -11.80
C PHE A 156 9.34 -5.11 -12.94
N ASP A 157 10.36 -5.45 -13.72
CA ASP A 157 10.27 -6.48 -14.76
C ASP A 157 9.86 -7.83 -14.13
N ALA A 158 10.34 -8.13 -12.92
CA ALA A 158 9.98 -9.36 -12.20
C ALA A 158 8.52 -9.38 -11.73
N ILE A 159 7.95 -8.23 -11.33
CA ILE A 159 6.55 -8.12 -10.91
C ILE A 159 5.59 -8.12 -12.12
N SER A 160 6.02 -7.54 -13.24
CA SER A 160 5.18 -7.37 -14.44
C SER A 160 5.27 -8.53 -15.43
N GLY A 161 6.35 -9.31 -15.41
CA GLY A 161 6.64 -10.36 -16.39
C GLY A 161 5.87 -11.68 -16.25
N GLY A 162 5.11 -11.89 -15.17
CA GLY A 162 4.33 -13.11 -14.94
C GLY A 162 2.83 -12.89 -15.11
N ASP A 163 2.22 -13.51 -16.11
CA ASP A 163 0.76 -13.53 -16.30
C ASP A 163 0.23 -14.97 -16.09
N PHE A 164 -0.05 -15.33 -14.83
CA PHE A 164 -0.79 -16.56 -14.50
C PHE A 164 -2.27 -16.18 -14.30
N PHE A 165 -3.10 -16.32 -15.34
CA PHE A 165 -4.54 -15.98 -15.32
C PHE A 165 -4.85 -14.51 -14.95
N GLY A 166 -3.95 -13.58 -15.26
CA GLY A 166 -4.06 -12.15 -14.90
C GLY A 166 -3.75 -11.86 -13.44
N LEU A 167 -3.07 -12.78 -12.74
CA LEU A 167 -2.65 -12.61 -11.36
C LEU A 167 -1.20 -12.17 -11.30
N HIS A 168 -0.94 -11.15 -10.48
CA HIS A 168 0.39 -10.63 -10.20
C HIS A 168 0.72 -10.77 -8.72
N PRO A 169 2.00 -10.88 -8.33
CA PRO A 169 2.41 -10.77 -6.94
C PRO A 169 1.97 -9.41 -6.36
N TYR A 170 1.49 -9.41 -5.11
CA TYR A 170 1.05 -8.20 -4.43
C TYR A 170 1.96 -7.84 -3.26
N GLU A 171 1.93 -8.62 -2.18
CA GLU A 171 2.94 -8.61 -1.12
C GLU A 171 4.04 -9.65 -1.43
N THR A 172 5.15 -9.63 -0.68
CA THR A 172 6.21 -10.65 -0.81
C THR A 172 5.63 -12.06 -0.64
N ASN A 173 5.85 -12.95 -1.60
CA ASN A 173 5.54 -14.36 -1.49
C ASN A 173 6.75 -15.11 -0.95
N PHE A 174 6.59 -15.86 0.14
CA PHE A 174 7.72 -16.53 0.79
C PHE A 174 7.36 -17.88 1.41
N LEU A 175 8.39 -18.71 1.58
CA LEU A 175 8.41 -19.91 2.42
C LEU A 175 9.65 -19.87 3.30
N LEU A 176 9.43 -19.73 4.60
CA LEU A 176 10.44 -19.60 5.63
C LEU A 176 10.34 -20.79 6.59
N PRO A 177 11.02 -21.91 6.32
CA PRO A 177 10.88 -23.11 7.13
C PRO A 177 11.47 -22.95 8.54
N PHE A 178 12.44 -22.05 8.73
CA PHE A 178 13.17 -21.92 10.00
C PHE A 178 12.79 -20.63 10.72
N GLY A 179 11.74 -20.67 11.53
CA GLY A 179 11.38 -19.61 12.46
C GLY A 179 11.65 -20.00 13.91
N TYR A 180 12.34 -19.16 14.66
CA TYR A 180 12.57 -19.34 16.10
C TYR A 180 11.97 -18.17 16.88
N SER A 181 11.03 -18.48 17.78
CA SER A 181 10.47 -17.50 18.72
C SER A 181 11.15 -17.59 20.09
N THR A 182 11.24 -16.46 20.78
CA THR A 182 11.77 -16.42 22.15
C THR A 182 10.89 -17.15 23.16
N HIS A 183 9.60 -17.34 22.85
CA HIS A 183 8.64 -18.00 23.74
C HIS A 183 7.82 -19.05 22.99
N LYS A 184 7.34 -20.05 23.73
CA LYS A 184 6.39 -21.04 23.22
C LYS A 184 5.03 -20.39 22.96
N TYR A 185 4.35 -20.91 21.95
CA TYR A 185 2.99 -20.48 21.61
C TYR A 185 1.96 -21.24 22.44
N PRO A 186 0.90 -20.57 22.92
CA PRO A 186 -0.23 -21.25 23.52
C PRO A 186 -0.91 -22.20 22.53
N HIS A 187 -1.23 -23.39 22.98
CA HIS A 187 -2.03 -24.39 22.30
C HIS A 187 -3.43 -24.42 22.95
N ILE A 188 -4.32 -23.62 22.39
CA ILE A 188 -5.66 -23.33 22.91
C ILE A 188 -6.67 -24.09 22.04
N ALA A 189 -7.59 -24.86 22.63
CA ALA A 189 -8.75 -25.44 21.92
C ALA A 189 -9.84 -24.37 21.67
N SER A 190 -10.63 -24.49 20.60
CA SER A 190 -11.62 -23.47 20.23
C SER A 190 -12.80 -23.34 21.21
N ASP A 191 -13.13 -24.42 21.92
CA ASP A 191 -14.26 -24.52 22.85
C ASP A 191 -13.89 -24.21 24.31
N THR A 192 -12.59 -24.11 24.62
CA THR A 192 -12.11 -24.03 25.99
C THR A 192 -11.83 -22.56 26.37
N PRO A 193 -12.47 -22.04 27.42
CA PRO A 193 -12.24 -20.67 27.87
C PRO A 193 -10.78 -20.40 28.27
N VAL A 194 -10.31 -19.18 28.01
CA VAL A 194 -8.94 -18.72 28.31
C VAL A 194 -8.58 -18.91 29.79
N ASN A 195 -9.57 -18.84 30.70
CA ASN A 195 -9.36 -18.89 32.15
C ASN A 195 -9.30 -20.32 32.75
N THR A 196 -9.38 -21.37 31.93
CA THR A 196 -9.47 -22.77 32.40
C THR A 196 -8.29 -23.68 32.05
N TYR A 197 -7.21 -23.15 31.46
CA TYR A 197 -6.10 -23.99 30.99
C TYR A 197 -5.14 -24.46 32.09
N PRO A 198 -4.84 -25.77 32.21
CA PRO A 198 -3.75 -26.27 33.05
C PRO A 198 -2.39 -25.86 32.47
N SER A 199 -1.53 -25.32 33.32
CA SER A 199 -0.37 -24.49 32.94
C SER A 199 0.78 -25.18 32.18
N GLN A 200 0.82 -26.51 32.07
CA GLN A 200 1.92 -27.25 31.42
C GLN A 200 1.59 -27.85 30.05
N GLU A 201 0.32 -28.18 29.74
CA GLU A 201 -0.10 -28.74 28.44
C GLU A 201 -0.61 -27.68 27.46
N ALA A 202 -0.76 -26.44 27.92
CA ALA A 202 -1.37 -25.34 27.16
C ALA A 202 -0.42 -24.68 26.15
N TYR A 203 0.73 -25.27 25.82
CA TYR A 203 1.73 -24.70 24.91
C TYR A 203 2.28 -25.76 23.96
N TYR A 204 2.63 -25.33 22.74
CA TYR A 204 3.39 -26.18 21.82
C TYR A 204 4.76 -26.54 22.42
N ASP A 205 5.26 -27.73 22.09
CA ASP A 205 6.48 -28.28 22.68
C ASP A 205 7.76 -27.66 22.10
N LYS A 206 7.70 -27.07 20.90
CA LYS A 206 8.81 -26.37 20.23
C LYS A 206 8.60 -24.85 20.16
N ASN A 207 9.72 -24.12 20.11
CA ASN A 207 9.77 -22.70 19.74
C ASN A 207 9.94 -22.49 18.23
N LEU A 208 10.04 -23.59 17.47
CA LEU A 208 10.29 -23.59 16.05
C LEU A 208 8.98 -23.64 15.27
N GLU A 209 8.90 -22.82 14.23
CA GLU A 209 7.70 -22.69 13.40
C GLU A 209 8.11 -22.33 11.96
N ALA A 210 7.48 -22.96 10.98
CA ALA A 210 7.58 -22.54 9.60
C ALA A 210 6.56 -21.44 9.31
N GLN A 211 6.90 -20.48 8.45
CA GLN A 211 5.99 -19.46 7.96
C GLN A 211 5.93 -19.45 6.45
N PHE A 212 4.76 -19.23 5.89
CA PHE A 212 4.66 -18.90 4.48
C PHE A 212 3.58 -17.85 4.24
N GLN A 213 3.77 -17.11 3.15
CA GLN A 213 2.83 -16.09 2.70
C GLN A 213 2.60 -16.26 1.20
N ILE A 214 1.32 -16.27 0.83
CA ILE A 214 0.88 -16.19 -0.55
C ILE A 214 0.14 -14.87 -0.71
N SER A 215 0.52 -14.07 -1.69
CA SER A 215 -0.11 -12.77 -1.93
C SER A 215 -0.17 -12.43 -3.40
N LEU A 216 -1.39 -12.25 -3.88
CA LEU A 216 -1.71 -12.03 -5.29
C LEU A 216 -2.69 -10.87 -5.45
N THR A 217 -2.60 -10.18 -6.57
CA THR A 217 -3.54 -9.13 -7.00
C THR A 217 -4.03 -9.39 -8.41
N LYS A 218 -5.26 -8.98 -8.68
CA LYS A 218 -5.90 -8.99 -9.99
C LYS A 218 -6.48 -7.62 -10.26
N MET A 219 -6.09 -7.02 -11.38
CA MET A 219 -6.76 -5.83 -11.88
C MET A 219 -8.14 -6.19 -12.41
N LEU A 220 -9.16 -5.53 -11.85
CA LEU A 220 -10.55 -5.69 -12.27
C LEU A 220 -10.87 -4.69 -13.38
N THR A 221 -10.50 -3.43 -13.18
CA THR A 221 -10.77 -2.35 -14.14
C THR A 221 -9.65 -1.32 -14.16
N TYR A 222 -9.49 -0.65 -15.30
CA TYR A 222 -8.60 0.49 -15.47
C TYR A 222 -9.36 1.70 -16.04
N ASN A 223 -9.14 2.87 -15.46
CA ASN A 223 -9.64 4.17 -15.91
C ASN A 223 -11.16 4.22 -16.12
N LEU A 224 -11.92 3.63 -15.21
CA LEU A 224 -13.38 3.63 -15.18
C LEU A 224 -13.96 5.06 -15.00
N PHE A 225 -13.36 5.87 -14.13
CA PHE A 225 -13.77 7.22 -13.76
C PHE A 225 -13.00 8.33 -14.50
N GLY A 226 -11.98 7.99 -15.29
CA GLY A 226 -11.20 8.96 -16.05
C GLY A 226 -10.03 9.58 -15.27
N TRP A 227 -9.61 8.98 -14.16
CA TRP A 227 -8.50 9.45 -13.32
C TRP A 227 -7.22 8.63 -13.51
N ASN A 228 -7.17 7.77 -14.53
CA ASN A 228 -6.16 6.72 -14.71
C ASN A 228 -6.06 5.81 -13.47
N GLU A 229 -7.18 5.64 -12.77
CA GLU A 229 -7.27 4.81 -11.58
C GLU A 229 -7.38 3.33 -11.94
N TYR A 230 -7.00 2.48 -11.01
CA TYR A 230 -7.13 1.04 -11.16
C TYR A 230 -7.84 0.46 -9.95
N ILE A 231 -8.79 -0.43 -10.21
CA ILE A 231 -9.53 -1.14 -9.18
C ILE A 231 -9.02 -2.57 -9.16
N ASN A 232 -8.47 -2.97 -8.03
CA ASN A 232 -7.85 -4.28 -7.85
C ASN A 232 -8.54 -5.04 -6.74
N PHE A 233 -8.67 -6.35 -6.97
CA PHE A 233 -8.87 -7.32 -5.91
C PHE A 233 -7.53 -7.96 -5.57
N ALA A 234 -7.16 -7.94 -4.30
CA ALA A 234 -5.99 -8.63 -3.80
C ALA A 234 -6.36 -9.61 -2.71
N TYR A 235 -5.53 -10.64 -2.56
CA TYR A 235 -5.67 -11.66 -1.55
C TYR A 235 -4.30 -11.98 -0.98
N THR A 236 -4.16 -11.84 0.33
CA THR A 236 -2.97 -12.27 1.07
C THR A 236 -3.36 -13.31 2.09
N GLN A 237 -2.59 -14.39 2.18
CA GLN A 237 -2.72 -15.40 3.21
C GLN A 237 -1.38 -15.57 3.92
N LYS A 238 -1.40 -15.49 5.25
CA LYS A 238 -0.23 -15.72 6.10
C LYS A 238 -0.47 -16.97 6.93
N VAL A 239 0.51 -17.85 7.01
CA VAL A 239 0.40 -19.12 7.73
C VAL A 239 1.57 -19.32 8.66
N TRP A 240 1.25 -19.76 9.88
CA TRP A 240 2.19 -20.13 10.93
C TRP A 240 2.00 -21.61 11.27
N TRP A 241 3.01 -22.40 10.92
CA TRP A 241 2.94 -23.85 10.91
C TRP A 241 3.93 -24.47 11.91
N GLN A 242 3.39 -25.17 12.92
CA GLN A 242 4.16 -25.87 13.94
C GLN A 242 4.74 -27.19 13.40
N ILE A 243 5.44 -27.14 12.26
CA ILE A 243 5.93 -28.32 11.53
C ILE A 243 6.85 -29.22 12.38
N TYR A 244 7.54 -28.64 13.36
CA TYR A 244 8.49 -29.34 14.24
C TYR A 244 7.86 -29.88 15.53
N SER A 245 6.60 -29.56 15.79
CA SER A 245 5.84 -30.00 16.95
C SER A 245 5.05 -31.28 16.63
N ASP A 246 4.57 -31.97 17.66
CA ASP A 246 3.84 -33.23 17.49
C ASP A 246 2.62 -33.08 16.56
N SER A 247 2.49 -34.01 15.60
CA SER A 247 1.46 -34.01 14.53
C SER A 247 1.47 -32.79 13.59
N SER A 248 2.48 -31.92 13.70
CA SER A 248 2.73 -30.79 12.79
C SER A 248 1.49 -29.93 12.47
N PRO A 249 0.70 -29.44 13.45
CA PRO A 249 -0.52 -28.68 13.16
C PRO A 249 -0.23 -27.26 12.67
N PHE A 250 -1.14 -26.69 11.88
CA PHE A 250 -1.18 -25.24 11.69
C PHE A 250 -1.60 -24.58 12.99
N ARG A 251 -0.79 -23.64 13.48
CA ARG A 251 -1.15 -22.87 14.67
C ARG A 251 -2.12 -21.76 14.31
N GLU A 252 -1.87 -21.09 13.19
CA GLU A 252 -2.63 -19.92 12.77
C GLU A 252 -2.56 -19.77 11.24
N THR A 253 -3.66 -19.30 10.66
CA THR A 253 -3.73 -18.82 9.28
C THR A 253 -4.50 -17.51 9.29
N ASN A 254 -4.04 -16.48 8.60
CA ASN A 254 -4.79 -15.23 8.41
C ASN A 254 -5.12 -15.07 6.93
N TYR A 255 -6.41 -14.85 6.67
CA TYR A 255 -7.01 -14.62 5.36
C TYR A 255 -7.28 -13.13 5.20
N ILE A 256 -6.67 -12.51 4.19
CA ILE A 256 -6.65 -11.04 4.04
C ILE A 256 -7.07 -10.66 2.61
N PRO A 257 -8.37 -10.77 2.26
CA PRO A 257 -8.89 -10.19 1.03
C PRO A 257 -8.97 -8.65 1.12
N GLU A 258 -8.64 -8.00 0.01
CA GLU A 258 -8.57 -6.56 -0.13
C GLU A 258 -9.20 -6.13 -1.45
N LEU A 259 -10.06 -5.11 -1.42
CA LEU A 259 -10.56 -4.44 -2.62
C LEU A 259 -10.15 -2.98 -2.53
N PHE A 260 -9.43 -2.47 -3.53
CA PHE A 260 -8.93 -1.11 -3.48
C PHE A 260 -8.94 -0.43 -4.84
N ILE A 261 -9.02 0.89 -4.79
CA ILE A 261 -8.79 1.82 -5.90
C ILE A 261 -7.45 2.51 -5.68
N GLY A 262 -6.56 2.39 -6.67
CA GLY A 262 -5.31 3.15 -6.74
C GLY A 262 -5.46 4.30 -7.72
N VAL A 263 -5.14 5.52 -7.29
CA VAL A 263 -5.15 6.73 -8.12
C VAL A 263 -3.73 7.27 -8.21
N PRO A 264 -3.12 7.26 -9.41
CA PRO A 264 -1.83 7.90 -9.66
C PRO A 264 -1.92 9.41 -9.42
N THR A 265 -0.90 10.00 -8.81
CA THR A 265 -0.90 11.45 -8.57
C THR A 265 -0.55 12.22 -9.86
N SER A 266 -1.30 13.28 -10.13
CA SER A 266 -1.23 14.04 -11.39
C SER A 266 -0.09 15.06 -11.48
N GLY A 267 0.74 15.20 -10.42
CA GLY A 267 1.64 16.35 -10.24
C GLY A 267 2.94 16.32 -11.04
N THR A 268 3.50 15.15 -11.32
CA THR A 268 4.54 14.89 -12.34
C THR A 268 4.92 13.44 -12.16
N ILE A 269 4.37 12.60 -13.03
CA ILE A 269 4.71 11.18 -13.20
C ILE A 269 6.25 10.97 -13.30
N LYS A 270 7.00 12.02 -13.66
CA LYS A 270 8.47 12.05 -13.82
C LYS A 270 9.28 12.69 -12.67
N ALA A 271 8.68 13.11 -11.56
CA ALA A 271 9.49 13.54 -10.41
C ALA A 271 10.18 12.30 -9.81
N TYR A 272 11.51 12.25 -9.79
CA TYR A 272 12.32 11.15 -9.20
C TYR A 272 12.01 10.87 -7.71
N SER A 273 11.18 11.71 -7.10
CA SER A 273 10.91 11.73 -5.67
C SER A 273 9.52 12.28 -5.37
N GLY A 274 8.75 11.61 -4.52
CA GLY A 274 7.45 12.07 -4.04
C GLY A 274 6.36 10.98 -3.97
N LEU A 275 5.13 11.43 -3.71
CA LEU A 275 3.94 10.58 -3.69
C LEU A 275 3.61 10.12 -5.11
N LYS A 276 3.70 8.83 -5.38
CA LYS A 276 3.42 8.23 -6.69
C LYS A 276 1.96 7.82 -6.84
N LEU A 277 1.40 7.27 -5.77
CA LEU A 277 0.05 6.71 -5.79
C LEU A 277 -0.65 6.93 -4.46
N THR A 278 -1.94 7.25 -4.53
CA THR A 278 -2.85 7.15 -3.39
C THR A 278 -3.76 5.93 -3.55
N LYS A 279 -3.86 5.10 -2.51
CA LYS A 279 -4.79 3.96 -2.45
C LYS A 279 -5.89 4.23 -1.45
N PHE A 280 -7.12 3.96 -1.84
CA PHE A 280 -8.25 3.83 -0.93
C PHE A 280 -8.81 2.41 -1.04
N GLY A 281 -9.08 1.75 0.07
CA GLY A 281 -9.53 0.37 0.01
C GLY A 281 -10.28 -0.11 1.24
N PHE A 282 -10.96 -1.23 1.02
CA PHE A 282 -11.53 -2.07 2.06
C PHE A 282 -10.65 -3.30 2.23
N ILE A 283 -10.33 -3.63 3.49
CA ILE A 283 -9.57 -4.83 3.83
C ILE A 283 -10.30 -5.56 4.96
N HIS A 284 -10.58 -6.84 4.71
CA HIS A 284 -11.02 -7.78 5.73
C HIS A 284 -9.83 -8.63 6.13
N GLU A 285 -9.69 -8.93 7.41
CA GLU A 285 -8.69 -9.86 7.91
C GLU A 285 -9.34 -10.74 8.98
N SER A 286 -9.26 -12.06 8.80
CA SER A 286 -9.76 -13.03 9.76
C SER A 286 -8.86 -14.26 9.80
N ASN A 287 -8.96 -15.05 10.87
CA ASN A 287 -8.19 -16.28 10.99
C ASN A 287 -8.95 -17.55 10.60
N GLY A 288 -10.23 -17.42 10.22
CA GLY A 288 -11.09 -18.53 9.83
C GLY A 288 -11.35 -19.56 10.93
N GLN A 289 -11.09 -19.19 12.20
CA GLN A 289 -11.37 -20.03 13.37
C GLN A 289 -12.76 -19.72 13.95
N ASP A 290 -13.30 -20.65 14.72
CA ASP A 290 -14.52 -20.47 15.51
C ASP A 290 -14.20 -20.30 17.01
N GLY A 291 -15.25 -20.18 17.82
CA GLY A 291 -15.15 -20.16 19.27
C GLY A 291 -14.27 -19.04 19.83
N TYR A 292 -13.59 -19.34 20.93
CA TYR A 292 -12.70 -18.38 21.61
C TYR A 292 -11.40 -18.11 20.83
N ARG A 293 -11.11 -18.89 19.79
CA ARG A 293 -9.97 -18.68 18.89
C ARG A 293 -10.31 -17.78 17.71
N SER A 294 -11.59 -17.53 17.44
CA SER A 294 -12.00 -16.68 16.33
C SER A 294 -11.41 -15.28 16.49
N ARG A 295 -10.82 -14.75 15.43
CA ARG A 295 -10.31 -13.38 15.34
C ARG A 295 -10.67 -12.81 13.99
N SER A 296 -11.21 -11.60 13.98
CA SER A 296 -11.60 -10.91 12.77
C SER A 296 -11.73 -9.41 12.98
N TRP A 297 -11.55 -8.67 11.89
CA TRP A 297 -11.83 -7.24 11.85
C TRP A 297 -11.90 -6.72 10.41
N ASN A 298 -12.62 -5.61 10.24
CA ASN A 298 -12.86 -4.97 8.95
C ASN A 298 -12.34 -3.54 8.99
N ARG A 299 -11.68 -3.09 7.92
CA ARG A 299 -11.10 -1.74 7.85
C ARG A 299 -11.36 -1.09 6.49
N LEU A 300 -11.62 0.20 6.54
CA LEU A 300 -11.39 1.11 5.41
C LEU A 300 -10.03 1.76 5.61
N TYR A 301 -9.26 1.95 4.54
CA TYR A 301 -7.94 2.56 4.66
C TYR A 301 -7.67 3.57 3.55
N LEU A 302 -6.76 4.49 3.86
CA LEU A 302 -6.11 5.39 2.92
C LEU A 302 -4.61 5.16 3.02
N ALA A 303 -3.93 4.97 1.89
CA ALA A 303 -2.48 4.82 1.84
C ALA A 303 -1.85 5.72 0.79
N GLY A 304 -0.69 6.29 1.12
CA GLY A 304 0.19 6.98 0.19
C GLY A 304 1.43 6.14 -0.06
N LEU A 305 1.76 5.93 -1.34
CA LEU A 305 2.93 5.21 -1.81
C LEU A 305 3.92 6.22 -2.37
N TRP A 306 5.04 6.41 -1.67
CA TRP A 306 6.04 7.43 -1.92
C TRP A 306 7.35 6.79 -2.33
N GLN A 307 8.02 7.37 -3.31
CA GLN A 307 9.31 6.88 -3.78
C GLN A 307 10.32 8.01 -3.78
N TRP A 308 11.55 7.75 -3.38
CA TRP A 308 12.73 8.61 -3.55
C TRP A 308 13.88 7.73 -4.07
N ASN A 309 14.03 7.66 -5.40
CA ASN A 309 14.93 6.71 -6.07
C ASN A 309 14.69 5.25 -5.57
N GLU A 310 15.69 4.65 -4.91
CA GLU A 310 15.65 3.29 -4.37
C GLU A 310 14.94 3.17 -3.02
N LEU A 311 14.47 4.27 -2.44
CA LEU A 311 13.71 4.30 -1.19
C LEU A 311 12.21 4.33 -1.47
N PHE A 312 11.48 3.36 -0.92
CA PHE A 312 10.03 3.24 -1.03
C PHE A 312 9.41 3.35 0.35
N LEU A 313 8.34 4.11 0.45
CA LEU A 313 7.61 4.34 1.69
C LEU A 313 6.12 4.17 1.42
N THR A 314 5.45 3.33 2.21
CA THR A 314 4.00 3.29 2.30
C THR A 314 3.57 3.85 3.63
N THR A 315 2.75 4.89 3.61
CA THR A 315 2.10 5.43 4.81
C THR A 315 0.62 5.08 4.73
N ARG A 316 0.11 4.28 5.67
CA ARG A 316 -1.28 3.84 5.67
C ARG A 316 -1.96 4.22 6.97
N VAL A 317 -3.18 4.71 6.87
CA VAL A 317 -4.09 4.94 7.99
C VAL A 317 -5.39 4.17 7.74
N TRP A 318 -6.02 3.69 8.80
CA TRP A 318 -7.28 2.95 8.69
C TRP A 318 -8.31 3.37 9.72
N TYR A 319 -9.56 3.19 9.31
CA TYR A 319 -10.73 3.22 10.14
C TYR A 319 -11.25 1.78 10.31
N ARG A 320 -11.29 1.30 11.56
CA ARG A 320 -11.92 0.02 11.90
C ARG A 320 -13.43 0.18 11.83
N ILE A 321 -14.09 -0.67 11.06
CA ILE A 321 -15.55 -0.74 11.01
C ILE A 321 -16.04 -1.39 12.33
N PRO A 322 -16.90 -0.72 13.11
CA PRO A 322 -17.36 -1.26 14.39
C PRO A 322 -18.21 -2.52 14.24
N GLU A 323 -18.07 -3.42 15.23
CA GLU A 323 -18.81 -4.69 15.30
C GLU A 323 -19.60 -4.75 16.62
N SER A 324 -20.69 -5.52 16.61
CA SER A 324 -21.55 -5.70 17.79
C SER A 324 -20.76 -6.37 18.91
N LYS A 325 -20.72 -5.80 20.11
CA LYS A 325 -20.07 -6.47 21.24
C LYS A 325 -20.79 -7.77 21.59
N LYS A 326 -20.01 -8.80 21.93
CA LYS A 326 -20.50 -10.01 22.60
C LYS A 326 -20.97 -9.69 24.02
N TYR A 327 -21.71 -10.60 24.65
CA TYR A 327 -22.26 -10.40 25.99
C TYR A 327 -21.16 -10.25 27.06
N ASP A 328 -21.49 -9.56 28.15
CA ASP A 328 -20.56 -9.34 29.26
C ASP A 328 -20.10 -10.66 29.87
N GLY A 329 -18.78 -10.85 29.93
CA GLY A 329 -18.16 -12.08 30.42
C GLY A 329 -17.81 -13.10 29.34
N TYR A 330 -18.25 -12.93 28.08
CA TYR A 330 -17.92 -13.86 26.98
C TYR A 330 -16.41 -14.12 26.88
N TYR A 331 -15.58 -13.07 26.84
CA TYR A 331 -14.12 -13.19 26.69
C TYR A 331 -13.43 -13.90 27.86
N ASN A 332 -14.14 -14.08 28.98
CA ASN A 332 -13.68 -14.79 30.17
C ASN A 332 -14.31 -16.19 30.32
N GLY A 333 -15.08 -16.66 29.34
CA GLY A 333 -15.82 -17.92 29.42
C GLY A 333 -17.11 -17.86 30.23
N GLY A 334 -17.67 -16.66 30.41
CA GLY A 334 -18.86 -16.44 31.22
C GLY A 334 -20.14 -17.04 30.63
N ILE A 335 -21.11 -17.29 31.50
CA ILE A 335 -22.44 -17.77 31.14
C ILE A 335 -23.22 -16.64 30.47
N ASN A 336 -23.84 -16.92 29.31
CA ASN A 336 -24.72 -15.97 28.66
C ASN A 336 -25.93 -15.67 29.57
N PRO A 337 -26.16 -14.41 29.98
CA PRO A 337 -27.25 -14.06 30.89
C PRO A 337 -28.64 -14.30 30.32
N ALA A 338 -28.79 -14.34 29.00
CA ALA A 338 -30.08 -14.58 28.33
C ALA A 338 -30.44 -16.07 28.23
N THR A 339 -29.45 -16.95 28.04
CA THR A 339 -29.70 -18.39 27.79
C THR A 339 -29.28 -19.29 28.95
N GLY A 340 -28.49 -18.78 29.90
CA GLY A 340 -27.95 -19.56 31.02
C GLY A 340 -26.90 -20.60 30.61
N LYS A 341 -26.30 -20.47 29.42
CA LYS A 341 -25.32 -21.43 28.87
C LYS A 341 -24.01 -20.74 28.51
N ILE A 342 -22.92 -21.51 28.48
CA ILE A 342 -21.67 -21.08 27.85
C ILE A 342 -21.83 -21.29 26.35
N GLU A 343 -21.59 -20.25 25.56
CA GLU A 343 -21.80 -20.24 24.11
C GLU A 343 -20.53 -19.81 23.40
N PRO A 344 -19.58 -20.74 23.12
CA PRO A 344 -18.30 -20.39 22.49
C PRO A 344 -18.47 -19.69 21.15
N ASN A 345 -19.51 -20.04 20.38
CA ASN A 345 -19.79 -19.52 19.04
C ASN A 345 -20.80 -18.35 19.05
N TYR A 346 -20.81 -17.52 20.09
CA TYR A 346 -21.68 -16.34 20.15
C TYR A 346 -21.25 -15.27 19.13
N PRO A 347 -22.17 -14.71 18.32
CA PRO A 347 -21.84 -13.72 17.31
C PRO A 347 -21.45 -12.37 17.93
N GLY A 348 -20.53 -11.67 17.27
CA GLY A 348 -20.11 -10.33 17.65
C GLY A 348 -18.61 -10.12 17.45
N ASP A 349 -18.11 -9.03 17.99
CA ASP A 349 -16.70 -8.63 17.95
C ASP A 349 -15.82 -9.68 18.63
N ASP A 350 -14.83 -10.20 17.90
CA ASP A 350 -13.92 -11.22 18.39
C ASP A 350 -12.75 -10.65 19.20
N ASN A 351 -12.42 -9.38 18.96
CA ASN A 351 -11.22 -8.72 19.47
C ASN A 351 -11.50 -7.21 19.62
N PRO A 352 -12.33 -6.81 20.61
CA PRO A 352 -12.81 -5.44 20.75
C PRO A 352 -11.70 -4.42 21.03
N ASP A 353 -10.59 -4.87 21.60
CA ASP A 353 -9.42 -4.06 21.97
C ASP A 353 -8.28 -4.14 20.94
N ILE A 354 -8.48 -4.73 19.75
CA ILE A 354 -7.41 -4.90 18.74
C ILE A 354 -6.71 -3.58 18.35
N GLN A 355 -7.43 -2.46 18.37
CA GLN A 355 -6.88 -1.14 18.07
C GLN A 355 -5.88 -0.67 19.13
N ASP A 356 -5.98 -1.17 20.37
CA ASP A 356 -5.05 -0.84 21.43
C ASP A 356 -3.64 -1.40 21.16
N TYR A 357 -3.54 -2.39 20.27
CA TYR A 357 -2.31 -3.09 19.91
C TYR A 357 -1.80 -2.70 18.52
N LEU A 358 -2.69 -2.73 17.51
CA LEU A 358 -2.30 -2.47 16.12
C LEU A 358 -2.37 -0.98 15.75
N GLY A 359 -3.07 -0.16 16.54
CA GLY A 359 -3.22 1.27 16.30
C GLY A 359 -4.13 1.60 15.12
N TYR A 360 -3.85 2.74 14.50
CA TYR A 360 -4.71 3.37 13.47
C TYR A 360 -4.00 3.52 12.12
N GLY A 361 -2.80 2.95 11.97
CA GLY A 361 -1.99 3.07 10.78
C GLY A 361 -0.66 2.33 10.89
N ASP A 362 0.01 2.18 9.76
CA ASP A 362 1.37 1.65 9.68
C ASP A 362 2.22 2.42 8.66
N ILE A 363 3.52 2.25 8.82
CA ILE A 363 4.54 2.76 7.91
C ILE A 363 5.35 1.58 7.41
N LYS A 364 5.45 1.39 6.09
CA LYS A 364 6.31 0.41 5.45
C LYS A 364 7.45 1.15 4.77
N LEU A 365 8.69 0.75 5.02
CA LEU A 365 9.89 1.28 4.38
C LEU A 365 10.56 0.14 3.61
N LYS A 366 11.05 0.41 2.40
CA LYS A 366 11.94 -0.48 1.67
C LYS A 366 13.05 0.30 1.00
N TYR A 367 14.22 -0.30 0.96
CA TYR A 367 15.41 0.28 0.36
C TYR A 367 16.13 -0.76 -0.47
N LEU A 368 16.37 -0.43 -1.74
CA LEU A 368 17.14 -1.26 -2.66
C LEU A 368 18.59 -0.78 -2.70
N TYR A 369 19.54 -1.70 -2.57
CA TYR A 369 20.96 -1.40 -2.68
C TYR A 369 21.69 -2.53 -3.38
N ASN A 370 22.11 -2.30 -4.63
CA ASN A 370 22.62 -3.34 -5.52
C ASN A 370 21.64 -4.52 -5.61
N LYS A 371 22.04 -5.70 -5.14
CA LYS A 371 21.20 -6.91 -5.09
C LYS A 371 20.41 -7.05 -3.79
N HIS A 372 20.68 -6.22 -2.79
CA HIS A 372 20.01 -6.27 -1.50
C HIS A 372 18.69 -5.50 -1.54
N GLU A 373 17.71 -6.03 -0.84
CA GLU A 373 16.52 -5.31 -0.44
C GLU A 373 16.44 -5.40 1.08
N ILE A 374 16.22 -4.26 1.72
CA ILE A 374 16.01 -4.14 3.16
C ILE A 374 14.66 -3.46 3.33
N GLY A 375 13.81 -4.00 4.20
CA GLY A 375 12.55 -3.35 4.51
C GLY A 375 12.15 -3.48 5.96
N ALA A 376 11.23 -2.61 6.37
CA ALA A 376 10.67 -2.59 7.72
C ALA A 376 9.20 -2.13 7.68
N LEU A 377 8.33 -2.83 8.39
CA LEU A 377 7.00 -2.33 8.75
C LEU A 377 7.01 -1.90 10.20
N LEU A 378 6.51 -0.69 10.44
CA LEU A 378 6.43 -0.05 11.76
C LEU A 378 4.97 0.20 12.10
N ARG A 379 4.57 -0.22 13.29
CA ARG A 379 3.27 0.10 13.90
C ARG A 379 3.49 0.70 15.27
N TYR A 380 2.71 1.73 15.58
CA TYR A 380 2.72 2.35 16.89
C TYR A 380 1.36 2.91 17.25
N ASN A 381 0.90 2.64 18.46
CA ASN A 381 -0.30 3.21 19.03
C ASN A 381 0.07 4.09 20.23
N PHE A 382 -0.15 5.41 20.09
CA PHE A 382 -0.04 6.38 21.16
C PHE A 382 -1.29 6.26 22.06
N GLY A 383 -1.30 5.28 22.96
CA GLY A 383 -2.46 5.00 23.81
C GLY A 383 -2.79 6.18 24.73
N ALA A 384 -4.09 6.52 24.84
CA ALA A 384 -4.59 7.58 25.72
C ALA A 384 -4.42 7.28 27.24
N GLY A 385 -3.90 6.10 27.60
CA GLY A 385 -3.67 5.65 28.98
C GLY A 385 -2.22 5.31 29.33
N GLY A 386 -1.23 5.72 28.52
CA GLY A 386 0.20 5.62 28.85
C GLY A 386 0.88 4.26 28.55
N VAL A 387 0.15 3.26 28.06
CA VAL A 387 0.74 2.00 27.57
C VAL A 387 0.87 2.10 26.05
N ASN A 388 2.10 2.34 25.59
CA ASN A 388 2.40 2.37 24.17
C ASN A 388 2.63 0.94 23.66
N ARG A 389 1.89 0.56 22.63
CA ARG A 389 2.04 -0.74 21.96
C ARG A 389 2.39 -0.52 20.50
N GLY A 390 3.09 -1.47 19.92
CA GLY A 390 3.56 -1.37 18.54
C GLY A 390 4.32 -2.62 18.11
N ALA A 391 4.85 -2.56 16.90
CA ALA A 391 5.66 -3.62 16.36
C ALA A 391 6.64 -3.10 15.30
N ILE A 392 7.74 -3.83 15.16
CA ILE A 392 8.65 -3.75 14.02
C ILE A 392 8.72 -5.12 13.35
N ASP A 393 8.58 -5.14 12.04
CA ASP A 393 8.76 -6.30 11.17
C ASP A 393 9.81 -5.94 10.11
N ALA A 394 11.06 -6.29 10.38
CA ALA A 394 12.18 -5.98 9.50
C ALA A 394 12.55 -7.20 8.66
N HIS A 395 12.96 -6.99 7.41
CA HIS A 395 13.41 -8.06 6.55
C HIS A 395 14.59 -7.65 5.69
N TRP A 396 15.31 -8.67 5.22
CA TRP A 396 16.38 -8.57 4.25
C TRP A 396 16.23 -9.67 3.22
N SER A 397 16.45 -9.32 1.95
CA SER A 397 16.46 -10.30 0.87
C SER A 397 17.65 -10.14 -0.08
N TYR A 398 18.09 -11.24 -0.68
CA TYR A 398 19.20 -11.27 -1.64
C TYR A 398 19.05 -12.43 -2.65
N PRO A 399 19.35 -12.23 -3.96
CA PRO A 399 19.23 -13.27 -4.99
C PRO A 399 19.92 -14.59 -4.62
N PHE A 400 19.15 -15.67 -4.57
CA PHE A 400 19.69 -17.01 -4.36
C PHE A 400 20.35 -17.49 -5.66
N LEU A 401 21.66 -17.76 -5.62
CA LEU A 401 22.43 -18.19 -6.81
C LEU A 401 22.27 -17.28 -8.03
N ASN A 402 22.12 -15.96 -7.82
CA ASN A 402 21.82 -14.97 -8.86
C ASN A 402 20.49 -15.21 -9.60
N SER A 403 19.54 -15.94 -9.01
CA SER A 403 18.18 -16.08 -9.54
C SER A 403 17.48 -14.73 -9.61
N GLU A 404 16.66 -14.54 -10.65
CA GLU A 404 15.84 -13.35 -10.85
C GLU A 404 14.52 -13.38 -10.05
N ASN A 405 14.10 -14.56 -9.59
CA ASN A 405 12.79 -14.76 -8.96
C ASN A 405 12.86 -15.57 -7.65
N THR A 406 14.06 -15.87 -7.15
CA THR A 406 14.24 -16.58 -5.88
C THR A 406 15.32 -15.89 -5.07
N PHE A 407 14.99 -15.58 -3.82
CA PHE A 407 15.86 -14.79 -2.94
C PHE A 407 16.01 -15.51 -1.61
N TRP A 408 17.22 -15.46 -1.03
CA TRP A 408 17.36 -15.58 0.42
C TRP A 408 16.47 -14.54 1.08
N TYR A 409 15.77 -14.92 2.14
CA TYR A 409 14.88 -14.03 2.88
C TYR A 409 15.01 -14.26 4.39
N VAL A 410 15.36 -13.19 5.11
CA VAL A 410 15.45 -13.17 6.57
C VAL A 410 14.43 -12.16 7.07
N LYS A 411 13.66 -12.53 8.09
CA LYS A 411 12.65 -11.69 8.73
C LYS A 411 12.84 -11.68 10.24
N LEU A 412 12.79 -10.50 10.83
CA LEU A 412 12.90 -10.25 12.27
C LEU A 412 11.65 -9.49 12.72
N PHE A 413 10.85 -10.12 13.57
CA PHE A 413 9.65 -9.52 14.14
C PHE A 413 9.85 -9.25 15.63
N SER A 414 9.44 -8.08 16.11
CA SER A 414 9.32 -7.79 17.53
C SER A 414 8.14 -6.87 17.82
N GLY A 415 7.27 -7.27 18.75
CA GLY A 415 6.13 -6.48 19.21
C GLY A 415 4.80 -7.24 19.11
N TYR A 416 3.70 -6.52 18.88
CA TYR A 416 2.33 -7.05 18.91
C TYR A 416 1.73 -7.26 17.51
N GLY A 417 0.84 -8.23 17.37
CA GLY A 417 0.13 -8.49 16.10
C GLY A 417 1.03 -9.02 14.99
N GLU A 418 1.87 -10.01 15.29
CA GLU A 418 2.52 -10.81 14.24
C GLU A 418 1.43 -11.52 13.40
N SER A 419 0.46 -12.09 14.10
CA SER A 419 -0.73 -12.76 13.57
C SER A 419 -1.96 -12.30 14.36
N LEU A 420 -3.17 -12.58 13.85
CA LEU A 420 -4.41 -12.23 14.55
C LEU A 420 -4.57 -12.93 15.89
N ILE A 421 -4.27 -14.23 16.01
CA ILE A 421 -4.35 -14.91 17.32
C ILE A 421 -3.34 -14.37 18.35
N ASP A 422 -2.31 -13.68 17.88
CA ASP A 422 -1.27 -13.06 18.71
C ASP A 422 -1.39 -11.52 18.76
N TYR A 423 -2.54 -10.94 18.41
CA TYR A 423 -2.70 -9.48 18.35
C TYR A 423 -2.39 -8.80 19.68
N ASP A 424 -2.76 -9.45 20.79
CA ASP A 424 -2.64 -8.96 22.15
C ASP A 424 -1.38 -9.46 22.88
N ARG A 425 -0.54 -10.25 22.19
CA ARG A 425 0.69 -10.84 22.76
C ARG A 425 1.93 -10.30 22.07
N SER A 426 2.91 -9.88 22.87
CA SER A 426 4.23 -9.52 22.35
C SER A 426 4.99 -10.77 21.91
N VAL A 427 5.51 -10.75 20.69
CA VAL A 427 6.34 -11.80 20.11
C VAL A 427 7.68 -11.21 19.69
N THR A 428 8.76 -11.95 19.90
CA THR A 428 10.04 -11.71 19.24
C THR A 428 10.44 -12.97 18.49
N LYS A 429 10.67 -12.86 17.18
CA LYS A 429 10.91 -14.01 16.30
C LYS A 429 11.90 -13.65 15.20
N ALA A 430 12.80 -14.58 14.90
CA ALA A 430 13.62 -14.56 13.69
C ALA A 430 13.21 -15.71 12.77
N VAL A 431 13.04 -15.45 11.48
CA VAL A 431 12.59 -16.43 10.49
C VAL A 431 13.44 -16.34 9.24
N PHE A 432 13.79 -17.48 8.66
CA PHE A 432 14.67 -17.55 7.50
C PHE A 432 14.22 -18.62 6.49
N GLY A 433 14.43 -18.31 5.21
CA GLY A 433 14.18 -19.21 4.09
C GLY A 433 14.29 -18.47 2.76
N PHE A 434 13.27 -18.64 1.92
CA PHE A 434 13.25 -18.11 0.56
C PHE A 434 12.01 -17.24 0.31
N SER A 435 12.19 -16.17 -0.45
CA SER A 435 11.09 -15.48 -1.12
C SER A 435 11.12 -15.74 -2.62
N PHE A 436 9.93 -15.75 -3.22
CA PHE A 436 9.69 -16.01 -4.64
C PHE A 436 9.20 -14.77 -5.39
N SER A 437 8.98 -13.68 -4.64
CA SER A 437 8.77 -12.35 -5.18
C SER A 437 9.37 -11.33 -4.23
N ARG A 438 9.55 -10.12 -4.73
CA ARG A 438 9.77 -8.90 -3.97
C ARG A 438 8.61 -7.97 -4.29
N ASP A 439 8.05 -7.28 -3.30
CA ASP A 439 6.97 -6.32 -3.50
C ASP A 439 7.51 -4.89 -3.47
N LEU A 440 6.92 -3.98 -4.26
CA LEU A 440 7.38 -2.59 -4.36
C LEU A 440 7.04 -1.74 -3.12
N PHE A 441 5.84 -1.91 -2.55
CA PHE A 441 5.26 -1.00 -1.56
C PHE A 441 4.64 -1.70 -0.35
#